data_AF-A0A7J9QII1-F1
#
_entry.id   AF-A0A7J9QII1-F1
#
_cell.length_a   1.000
_cell.length_b   1.000
_cell.length_c   1.000
_cell.angle_alpha   90.00
_cell.angle_beta   90.00
_cell.angle_gamma   90.00
#
_symmetry.space_group_name_H-M   'P 1'
#
loop_
_entity.id
_entity.type
_entity.pdbx_description
1 polymer ?
#
loop_
_entity_poly.entity_id
_entity_poly.type
_entity_poly.pdbx_seq_one_letter_code
_entity_poly.pdbx_strand_id
1 'polypeptide(L)' 'MSPGIGLMKRRLEKEKDAIALAISGIAKKYEKNPEELKTLETKYHSDAGDWYVAIGWDEKKAIVKMDSVLGTITEIKEI' A
#
# COMPACT_ATOMS: atom_id res chain seq x y z
N MET A 1 34.52 -2.80 -15.30
CA MET A 1 33.09 -2.52 -15.59
C MET A 1 32.31 -2.89 -14.35
N SER A 2 31.85 -1.90 -13.60
CA SER A 2 30.93 -2.16 -12.49
C SER A 2 29.58 -2.54 -13.11
N PRO A 3 28.93 -3.64 -12.70
CA PRO A 3 27.58 -3.95 -13.15
C PRO A 3 26.72 -2.75 -12.76
N GLY A 4 26.25 -1.99 -13.76
CA GLY A 4 25.31 -0.90 -13.51
C GLY A 4 24.16 -1.51 -12.76
N ILE A 5 23.86 -0.98 -11.56
CA ILE A 5 22.73 -1.37 -10.71
C ILE A 5 21.55 -1.54 -11.64
N GLY A 6 21.25 -2.81 -11.97
CA GLY A 6 20.19 -3.15 -12.90
C GLY A 6 18.96 -2.45 -12.37
N LEU A 7 18.39 -1.56 -13.19
CA LEU A 7 17.20 -0.80 -12.88
C LEU A 7 16.17 -1.78 -12.33
N MET A 8 16.10 -1.92 -10.99
CA MET A 8 15.05 -2.68 -10.34
C MET A 8 13.77 -2.12 -10.93
N LYS A 9 12.89 -2.97 -11.44
CA LYS A 9 11.54 -2.58 -11.80
C LYS A 9 10.95 -1.89 -10.58
N ARG A 10 10.97 -0.55 -10.57
CA ARG A 10 10.78 0.22 -9.34
C ARG A 10 9.35 0.04 -8.83
N ARG A 11 8.39 -0.26 -9.70
CA ARG A 11 6.96 -0.29 -9.36
C ARG A 11 6.49 -1.63 -8.82
N LEU A 12 5.54 -1.57 -7.88
CA LEU A 12 4.85 -2.74 -7.34
C LEU A 12 3.96 -3.38 -8.40
N GLU A 13 4.44 -4.47 -9.00
CA GLU A 13 3.70 -5.17 -10.06
C GLU A 13 2.53 -5.99 -9.51
N LYS A 14 2.65 -6.49 -8.27
CA LYS A 14 1.69 -7.44 -7.69
C LYS A 14 0.83 -6.77 -6.63
N GLU A 15 -0.47 -6.99 -6.76
CA GLU A 15 -1.48 -6.56 -5.79
C GLU A 15 -1.17 -7.03 -4.37
N LYS A 16 -0.80 -8.31 -4.20
CA LYS A 16 -0.50 -8.90 -2.90
C LYS A 16 0.65 -8.20 -2.18
N ASP A 17 1.66 -7.78 -2.92
CA ASP A 17 2.81 -7.06 -2.36
C ASP A 17 2.39 -5.64 -1.94
N ALA A 18 1.54 -4.97 -2.74
CA ALA A 18 0.99 -3.67 -2.41
C ALA A 18 0.10 -3.74 -1.15
N ILE A 19 -0.75 -4.77 -1.02
CA ILE A 19 -1.56 -5.00 0.17
C ILE A 19 -0.68 -5.22 1.40
N ALA A 20 0.30 -6.12 1.33
CA ALA A 20 1.17 -6.44 2.46
C ALA A 20 1.93 -5.21 2.97
N LEU A 21 2.45 -4.40 2.04
CA LEU A 21 3.14 -3.15 2.39
C LEU A 21 2.19 -2.10 2.98
N ALA A 22 1.00 -1.94 2.42
CA ALA A 22 0.00 -1.01 2.93
C ALA A 22 -0.46 -1.39 4.35
N ILE A 23 -0.74 -2.67 4.60
CA ILE A 23 -1.08 -3.22 5.92
C ILE A 23 0.06 -2.95 6.91
N SER A 24 1.29 -3.28 6.55
CA SER A 24 2.47 -3.04 7.40
C SER A 24 2.63 -1.55 7.75
N GLY A 25 2.42 -0.66 6.77
CA GLY A 25 2.48 0.78 6.98
C GLY A 25 1.41 1.30 7.94
N ILE A 26 0.15 0.87 7.78
CA ILE A 26 -0.95 1.24 8.68
C ILE A 26 -0.72 0.67 10.08
N ALA A 27 -0.36 -0.61 10.19
CA ALA A 27 -0.09 -1.29 11.46
C ALA A 27 0.97 -0.54 12.26
N LYS A 28 2.10 -0.16 11.62
CA LYS A 28 3.16 0.60 12.27
C LYS A 28 2.75 2.02 12.64
N LYS A 29 1.99 2.71 11.78
CA LYS A 29 1.61 4.12 12.00
C LYS A 29 0.57 4.30 13.10
N TYR A 30 -0.34 3.34 13.23
CA TYR A 30 -1.47 3.40 14.18
C TYR A 30 -1.35 2.39 15.32
N GLU A 31 -0.19 1.76 15.48
CA GLU A 31 0.09 0.76 16.51
C GLU A 31 -0.97 -0.36 16.57
N LYS A 32 -1.34 -0.86 15.39
CA LYS A 32 -2.34 -1.92 15.22
C LYS A 32 -1.73 -3.24 14.84
N ASN A 33 -2.36 -4.33 15.26
CA ASN A 33 -1.99 -5.65 14.78
C ASN A 33 -2.37 -5.78 13.30
N PRO A 34 -1.48 -6.29 12.43
CA PRO A 34 -1.81 -6.53 11.02
C PRO A 34 -3.07 -7.37 10.80
N GLU A 35 -3.39 -8.27 11.74
CA GLU A 35 -4.57 -9.14 11.71
C GLU A 35 -5.90 -8.39 11.94
N GLU A 36 -5.85 -7.24 12.62
CA GLU A 36 -7.03 -6.37 12.83
C GLU A 36 -7.35 -5.52 11.58
N LEU A 37 -6.38 -5.38 10.67
CA LEU A 37 -6.50 -4.58 9.47
C LEU A 37 -7.10 -5.41 8.33
N LYS A 38 -8.25 -4.98 7.81
CA LYS A 38 -8.91 -5.65 6.68
C LYS A 38 -8.70 -4.89 5.40
N THR A 39 -8.26 -5.57 4.35
CA THR A 39 -8.29 -5.00 2.99
C THR A 39 -9.74 -4.96 2.52
N LEU A 40 -10.24 -3.77 2.21
CA LEU A 40 -11.61 -3.56 1.75
C LEU A 40 -11.69 -3.57 0.22
N GLU A 41 -10.75 -2.89 -0.44
CA GLU A 41 -10.72 -2.74 -1.90
C GLU A 41 -9.29 -2.46 -2.37
N THR A 42 -8.98 -2.88 -3.59
CA THR A 42 -7.72 -2.60 -4.27
C THR A 42 -8.00 -2.10 -5.69
N LYS A 43 -7.20 -1.14 -6.14
CA LYS A 43 -7.28 -0.61 -7.50
C LYS A 43 -5.90 -0.33 -8.06
N TYR A 44 -5.60 -0.89 -9.23
CA TYR A 44 -4.40 -0.53 -9.98
C TYR A 44 -4.68 0.65 -10.91
N HIS A 45 -3.82 1.66 -10.88
CA HIS A 45 -3.85 2.78 -11.79
C HIS A 45 -2.86 2.51 -12.92
N SER A 46 -3.33 2.05 -14.09
CA SER A 46 -2.48 1.63 -15.21
C SER A 46 -1.55 2.72 -15.73
N ASP A 47 -2.02 3.97 -15.83
CA ASP A 47 -1.22 5.06 -16.39
C ASP A 47 -0.14 5.52 -15.41
N ALA A 48 -0.50 5.64 -14.13
CA ALA A 48 0.41 6.05 -13.09
C ALA A 48 1.32 4.92 -12.63
N GLY A 49 0.93 3.65 -12.81
CA GLY A 49 1.66 2.47 -12.34
C GLY A 49 1.63 2.28 -10.82
N ASP A 50 0.56 2.75 -10.16
CA ASP A 50 0.42 2.79 -8.71
C ASP A 50 -0.77 1.91 -8.26
N TRP A 51 -0.67 1.31 -7.08
CA TRP A 51 -1.78 0.64 -6.41
C TRP A 51 -2.45 1.57 -5.39
N TYR A 52 -3.76 1.47 -5.27
CA TYR A 52 -4.54 2.08 -4.20
C TYR A 52 -5.16 0.97 -3.39
N VAL A 53 -4.88 0.94 -2.09
CA VAL A 53 -5.35 -0.09 -1.17
C VAL A 53 -6.21 0.58 -0.10
N ALA A 54 -7.50 0.22 -0.06
CA ALA A 54 -8.39 0.61 1.02
C ALA A 54 -8.27 -0.39 2.17
N ILE A 55 -7.96 0.11 3.37
CA ILE A 55 -7.80 -0.68 4.59
C ILE A 55 -8.82 -0.19 5.62
N GLY A 56 -9.53 -1.12 6.26
CA GLY A 56 -10.50 -0.85 7.31
C GLY A 56 -10.09 -1.42 8.66
N TRP A 57 -10.32 -0.65 9.73
CA TRP A 57 -10.14 -1.06 11.14
C TRP A 57 -10.91 -0.10 12.05
N ASP A 58 -11.43 -0.54 13.20
CA ASP A 58 -12.08 0.30 14.22
C ASP A 58 -13.01 1.41 13.65
N GLU A 59 -13.94 1.04 12.77
CA GLU A 59 -14.86 1.98 12.11
C GLU A 59 -14.15 3.09 11.31
N LYS A 60 -12.91 2.84 10.88
CA LYS A 60 -12.11 3.72 10.03
C LYS A 60 -11.77 3.01 8.73
N LYS A 61 -11.66 3.81 7.67
CA LYS A 61 -11.13 3.44 6.35
C LYS A 61 -10.00 4.37 6.00
N ALA A 62 -8.85 3.83 5.60
CA ALA A 62 -7.79 4.59 4.96
C ALA A 62 -7.57 4.13 3.52
N ILE A 63 -7.25 5.06 2.63
CA ILE A 63 -6.81 4.78 1.26
C ILE A 63 -5.32 5.04 1.18
N VAL A 64 -4.55 3.99 0.93
CA VAL A 64 -3.09 4.04 0.80
C VAL A 64 -2.71 3.93 -0.67
N LYS A 65 -2.04 4.95 -1.19
CA LYS A 65 -1.39 4.93 -2.50
C LYS A 65 0.00 4.31 -2.38
N MET A 66 0.26 3.29 -3.18
CA MET A 66 1.48 2.49 -3.23
C MET A 66 2.12 2.66 -4.61
N ASP A 67 3.27 3.32 -4.70
CA ASP A 67 3.94 3.59 -5.98
C ASP A 67 4.93 2.48 -6.40
N SER A 68 5.79 2.07 -5.47
CA SER A 68 7.04 1.36 -5.73
C SER A 68 7.61 0.75 -4.46
N VAL A 69 7.81 1.60 -3.46
CA VAL A 69 8.43 1.24 -2.17
C VAL A 69 7.70 1.94 -1.02
N LEU A 70 7.05 3.08 -1.29
CA LEU A 70 6.43 3.92 -0.27
C LEU A 70 4.91 3.88 -0.37
N GLY A 71 4.28 3.81 0.80
CA GLY A 71 2.83 3.96 0.96
C GLY A 71 2.49 5.36 1.49
N THR A 72 1.66 6.09 0.76
CA THR A 72 1.14 7.39 1.20
C THR A 72 -0.34 7.24 1.53
N ILE A 73 -0.75 7.61 2.74
CA ILE A 73 -2.17 7.69 3.09
C ILE A 73 -2.75 8.92 2.39
N THR A 74 -3.61 8.69 1.41
CA THR A 74 -4.28 9.75 0.64
C THR A 74 -5.57 10.22 1.29
N GLU A 75 -6.22 9.35 2.06
CA GLU A 75 -7.48 9.65 2.71
C GLU A 75 -7.65 8.77 3.96
N ILE A 76 -8.31 9.32 5.00
CA ILE A 76 -8.84 8.57 6.13
C ILE A 76 -10.26 9.06 6.44
N LYS A 77 -11.19 8.13 6.65
CA LYS A 77 -12.60 8.40 6.97
C LYS A 77 -13.07 7.49 8.09
N GLU A 78 -14.06 7.95 8.83
CA GLU A 78 -14.88 7.12 9.73
C GLU A 78 -16.03 6.52 8.90
N ILE A 79 -16.43 5.26 9.18
CA ILE A 79 -17.41 4.46 8.43
C ILE A 79 -18.58 4.10 9.34
#